data_AF-A0A6D2IJ24-F1
#
_entry.id   AF-A0A6D2IJ24-F1
#
_cell.length_a   1.000
_cell.length_b   1.000
_cell.length_c   1.000
_cell.angle_alpha   90.00
_cell.angle_beta   90.00
_cell.angle_gamma   90.00
#
_symmetry.space_group_name_H-M   'P 1'
#
loop_
_entity.id
_entity.type
_entity.pdbx_description
1 polymer ?
#
loop_
_entity_poly.entity_id
_entity_poly.type
_entity_poly.pdbx_seq_one_letter_code
_entity_poly.pdbx_strand_id
1 'polypeptide(L)'
;MYDVMLHEASLWVDEPPFRKRKLEAPPVESPPDSPVASDADYFSDEEEMDPVKREKYRKQVFESCGFDVDFFIHTLGGIIPVGWTSYELQFAKAGLHCYNIEKGKKLEFKSVVKVNAEIAHMYNCYATLEVIDPVDDTVHTFQTLVTDSVKRKKASLVIITKICRIKPQVPGIGDATTFWDYDAVDEFYKGDMPDWPTNDGADLLYEVKDSELRDNEWLSFYAEVALFSERQCDTPPFEMKKVLVETKEGVQNQLKSSNAVFYMSFKVRGGPECRGIVRKTSDGRTGHICLEARCWID
;
A
#
# COMPACT_ATOMS: atom_id res chain seq x y z
N MET A 1 -16.53 -3.90 -9.10
CA MET A 1 -15.29 -3.54 -8.37
C MET A 1 -15.52 -3.67 -6.86
N TYR A 2 -16.64 -3.19 -6.33
CA TYR A 2 -17.02 -3.35 -4.92
C TYR A 2 -16.97 -4.79 -4.38
N ASP A 3 -17.74 -5.74 -4.97
CA ASP A 3 -17.76 -7.15 -4.51
C ASP A 3 -16.38 -7.84 -4.59
N VAL A 4 -15.58 -7.41 -5.56
CA VAL A 4 -14.24 -7.91 -5.83
C VAL A 4 -13.26 -7.47 -4.73
N MET A 5 -13.35 -6.20 -4.32
CA MET A 5 -12.59 -5.68 -3.18
C MET A 5 -13.08 -6.24 -1.85
N LEU A 6 -14.38 -6.50 -1.69
CA LEU A 6 -14.91 -7.17 -0.49
C LEU A 6 -14.32 -8.58 -0.35
N HIS A 7 -14.25 -9.34 -1.44
CA HIS A 7 -13.59 -10.65 -1.44
C HIS A 7 -12.11 -10.53 -1.11
N GLU A 8 -11.39 -9.61 -1.74
CA GLU A 8 -9.97 -9.39 -1.44
C GLU A 8 -9.76 -8.99 0.02
N ALA A 9 -10.54 -8.04 0.55
CA ALA A 9 -10.49 -7.63 1.96
C ALA A 9 -10.74 -8.80 2.91
N SER A 10 -11.63 -9.74 2.56
CA SER A 10 -11.89 -10.94 3.36
C SER A 10 -10.70 -11.90 3.44
N LEU A 11 -9.78 -11.88 2.47
CA LEU A 11 -8.52 -12.65 2.53
C LEU A 11 -7.56 -12.10 3.61
N TRP A 12 -7.77 -10.87 4.08
CA TRP A 12 -6.92 -10.21 5.07
C TRP A 12 -7.46 -10.28 6.50
N VAL A 13 -8.67 -10.82 6.70
CA VAL A 13 -9.33 -10.89 8.02
C VAL A 13 -9.40 -12.35 8.48
N ASP A 14 -8.75 -12.67 9.60
CA ASP A 14 -8.83 -13.97 10.29
C ASP A 14 -10.16 -14.19 11.03
N GLU A 15 -11.31 -13.89 10.42
CA GLU A 15 -12.62 -14.15 11.02
C GLU A 15 -13.45 -15.15 10.21
N PRO A 16 -14.08 -16.15 10.84
CA PRO A 16 -15.04 -17.00 10.17
C PRO A 16 -16.25 -16.16 9.73
N PRO A 17 -16.87 -16.47 8.58
CA PRO A 17 -17.94 -15.64 8.02
C PRO A 17 -19.07 -15.45 9.02
N PHE A 18 -19.46 -14.19 9.23
CA PHE A 18 -20.56 -13.79 10.11
C PHE A 18 -21.80 -14.64 9.81
N ARG A 19 -22.16 -15.54 10.75
CA ARG A 19 -23.49 -16.12 10.78
C ARG A 19 -24.47 -14.98 10.96
N LYS A 20 -25.29 -14.70 9.94
CA LYS A 20 -26.43 -13.79 10.00
C LYS A 20 -27.25 -14.08 11.27
N ARG A 21 -27.08 -13.29 12.33
CA ARG A 21 -28.02 -13.27 13.45
C ARG A 21 -29.25 -12.51 12.95
N LYS A 22 -30.39 -13.22 12.84
CA LYS A 22 -31.71 -12.58 12.76
C LYS A 22 -31.85 -11.65 13.96
N LEU A 23 -31.89 -10.34 13.75
CA LEU A 23 -32.40 -9.41 14.73
C LEU A 23 -33.93 -9.46 14.68
N GLU A 24 -34.55 -9.92 15.76
CA GLU A 24 -35.95 -9.60 16.04
C GLU A 24 -36.03 -8.12 16.43
N ALA A 25 -36.99 -7.40 15.85
CA ALA A 25 -37.19 -5.97 16.09
C ALA A 25 -37.91 -5.72 17.42
N PRO A 26 -37.41 -4.84 18.30
CA PRO A 26 -38.19 -4.30 19.42
C PRO A 26 -39.09 -3.13 18.96
N PRO A 27 -40.12 -2.77 19.75
CA PRO A 27 -41.20 -1.88 19.32
C PRO A 27 -40.79 -0.41 19.28
N VAL A 28 -41.44 0.32 18.38
CA VAL A 28 -41.28 1.74 18.05
C VAL A 28 -41.82 2.62 19.18
N GLU A 29 -40.96 3.48 19.74
CA GLU A 29 -41.37 4.72 20.42
C GLU A 29 -40.64 5.91 19.76
N SER A 30 -41.41 6.89 19.31
CA SER A 30 -40.91 8.08 18.60
C SER A 30 -40.58 9.22 19.56
N PRO A 31 -39.39 9.86 19.48
CA PRO A 31 -39.15 11.18 20.06
C PRO A 31 -39.32 12.31 19.03
N PRO A 32 -39.46 13.58 19.48
CA PRO A 32 -40.12 14.65 18.73
C PRO A 32 -39.21 15.38 17.71
N ASP A 33 -39.88 16.00 16.73
CA ASP A 33 -39.32 16.77 15.62
C ASP A 33 -38.38 17.91 16.06
N SER A 34 -37.14 17.86 15.58
CA SER A 34 -36.18 18.96 15.56
C SER A 34 -35.57 19.04 14.15
N PRO A 35 -35.52 20.21 13.51
CA PRO A 35 -35.00 20.36 12.16
C PRO A 35 -33.47 20.45 12.24
N VAL A 36 -32.82 19.32 12.43
CA VAL A 36 -31.39 19.20 12.10
C VAL A 36 -31.37 18.52 10.75
N ALA A 37 -31.03 19.27 9.70
CA ALA A 37 -30.73 18.68 8.40
C ALA A 37 -29.65 17.62 8.65
N SER A 38 -30.04 16.35 8.56
CA SER A 38 -29.12 15.24 8.66
C SER A 38 -28.18 15.33 7.47
N ASP A 39 -26.87 15.21 7.71
CA ASP A 39 -25.82 15.09 6.70
C ASP A 39 -25.95 13.80 5.83
N ALA A 40 -27.16 13.22 5.75
CA ALA A 40 -27.52 12.04 4.97
C ALA A 40 -27.97 12.36 3.54
N ASP A 41 -28.15 13.64 3.18
CA ASP A 41 -28.64 14.06 1.85
C ASP A 41 -27.57 14.04 0.73
N TYR A 42 -26.36 13.51 0.98
CA TYR A 42 -25.30 13.37 -0.05
C TYR A 42 -25.17 11.96 -0.65
N PHE A 43 -26.08 11.03 -0.33
CA PHE A 43 -26.09 9.70 -0.91
C PHE A 43 -27.22 9.61 -1.96
N SER A 44 -26.98 10.17 -3.15
CA SER A 44 -27.88 10.06 -4.31
C SER A 44 -27.89 8.62 -4.81
N ASP A 45 -29.05 7.95 -4.75
CA ASP A 45 -29.24 6.57 -5.21
C ASP A 45 -28.70 6.32 -6.63
N GLU A 46 -28.00 5.20 -6.84
CA GLU A 46 -27.44 4.78 -8.15
C GLU A 46 -28.48 4.73 -9.28
N GLU A 47 -29.77 4.70 -8.95
CA GLU A 47 -30.88 4.62 -9.88
C GLU A 47 -31.19 5.97 -10.59
N GLU A 48 -30.69 7.11 -10.09
CA GLU A 48 -30.95 8.43 -10.68
C GLU A 48 -29.86 8.92 -11.66
N MET A 49 -28.92 8.06 -12.04
CA MET A 49 -27.75 8.45 -12.83
C MET A 49 -27.96 8.42 -14.35
N ASP A 50 -27.45 9.46 -15.02
CA ASP A 50 -27.36 9.55 -16.47
C ASP A 50 -26.52 8.38 -17.06
N PRO A 51 -27.14 7.50 -17.88
CA PRO A 51 -26.47 6.34 -18.44
C PRO A 51 -25.29 6.70 -19.36
N VAL A 52 -25.32 7.87 -20.01
CA VAL A 52 -24.25 8.32 -20.91
C VAL A 52 -22.99 8.64 -20.11
N LYS A 53 -23.14 9.35 -18.98
CA LYS A 53 -22.00 9.68 -18.11
C LYS A 53 -21.41 8.43 -17.44
N ARG A 54 -22.27 7.50 -17.02
CA ARG A 54 -21.84 6.20 -16.47
C ARG A 54 -21.03 5.40 -17.49
N GLU A 55 -21.45 5.36 -18.74
CA GLU A 55 -20.71 4.66 -19.79
C GLU A 55 -19.37 5.33 -20.10
N LYS A 56 -19.34 6.67 -20.14
CA LYS A 56 -18.08 7.44 -20.27
C LYS A 56 -17.11 7.10 -19.13
N TYR A 57 -17.57 7.10 -17.88
CA TYR A 57 -16.77 6.74 -16.71
C TYR A 57 -16.22 5.32 -16.82
N ARG A 58 -17.07 4.33 -17.14
CA ARG A 58 -16.65 2.93 -17.31
C ARG A 58 -15.57 2.78 -18.37
N LYS A 59 -15.74 3.48 -19.49
CA LYS A 59 -14.76 3.51 -20.58
C LYS A 59 -13.42 4.09 -20.11
N GLN A 60 -13.43 5.23 -19.40
CA GLN A 60 -12.22 5.83 -18.83
C GLN A 60 -11.50 4.87 -17.88
N VAL A 61 -12.22 4.29 -16.90
CA VAL A 61 -11.64 3.34 -15.95
C VAL A 61 -11.01 2.15 -16.66
N PHE A 62 -11.70 1.58 -17.65
CA PHE A 62 -11.19 0.44 -18.41
C PHE A 62 -9.95 0.79 -19.24
N GLU A 63 -10.02 1.84 -20.06
CA GLU A 63 -8.95 2.24 -20.97
C GLU A 63 -7.70 2.70 -20.22
N SER A 64 -7.88 3.42 -19.11
CA SER A 64 -6.77 3.97 -18.34
C SER A 64 -6.34 3.14 -17.14
N CYS A 65 -7.02 2.02 -16.84
CA CYS A 65 -6.87 1.29 -15.58
C CYS A 65 -7.09 2.18 -14.34
N GLY A 66 -8.04 3.11 -14.41
CA GLY A 66 -8.34 4.04 -13.32
C GLY A 66 -7.41 5.26 -13.19
N PHE A 67 -6.31 5.38 -13.95
CA PHE A 67 -5.39 6.52 -13.85
C PHE A 67 -5.87 7.81 -14.53
N ASP A 68 -6.71 7.73 -15.56
CA ASP A 68 -7.20 8.86 -16.36
C ASP A 68 -8.75 8.88 -16.31
N VAL A 69 -9.31 9.29 -15.17
CA VAL A 69 -10.76 9.32 -14.89
C VAL A 69 -11.18 10.75 -14.56
N ASP A 70 -12.31 11.22 -15.12
CA ASP A 70 -12.88 12.52 -14.76
C ASP A 70 -13.64 12.45 -13.43
N PHE A 71 -13.78 13.57 -12.73
CA PHE A 71 -14.62 13.61 -11.54
C PHE A 71 -16.06 13.20 -11.87
N PHE A 72 -16.54 12.19 -11.16
CA PHE A 72 -17.86 11.63 -11.34
C PHE A 72 -18.41 11.19 -9.97
N ILE A 73 -19.63 11.63 -9.64
CA ILE A 73 -20.25 11.35 -8.34
C ILE A 73 -20.69 9.88 -8.33
N HIS A 74 -20.22 9.13 -7.35
CA HIS A 74 -20.56 7.73 -7.12
C HIS A 74 -20.92 7.51 -5.64
N THR A 75 -21.87 6.61 -5.40
CA THR A 75 -22.42 6.25 -4.09
C THR A 75 -21.46 5.50 -3.18
N LEU A 76 -20.51 4.73 -3.69
CA LEU A 76 -19.39 4.10 -2.95
C LEU A 76 -18.52 3.34 -3.97
N GLY A 77 -17.20 3.23 -3.75
CA GLY A 77 -16.31 2.43 -4.62
C GLY A 77 -16.12 2.96 -6.05
N GLY A 78 -16.39 4.25 -6.29
CA GLY A 78 -15.98 4.93 -7.51
C GLY A 78 -14.53 5.41 -7.43
N ILE A 79 -13.82 5.40 -8.56
CA ILE A 79 -12.50 6.02 -8.69
C ILE A 79 -12.72 7.50 -9.00
N ILE A 80 -12.18 8.38 -8.16
CA ILE A 80 -12.30 9.83 -8.34
C ILE A 80 -10.93 10.50 -8.28
N PRO A 81 -10.71 11.60 -9.03
CA PRO A 81 -9.54 12.44 -8.86
C PRO A 81 -9.51 13.05 -7.46
N VAL A 82 -8.35 13.04 -6.82
CA VAL A 82 -8.12 13.63 -5.50
C VAL A 82 -6.85 14.48 -5.49
N GLY A 83 -6.73 15.34 -4.48
CA GLY A 83 -5.42 15.91 -4.14
C GLY A 83 -4.48 14.83 -3.60
N TRP A 84 -3.23 15.19 -3.33
CA TRP A 84 -2.28 14.29 -2.70
C TRP A 84 -1.65 14.94 -1.47
N THR A 85 -1.38 14.10 -0.49
CA THR A 85 -0.67 14.43 0.74
C THR A 85 0.59 13.57 0.85
N SER A 86 1.25 13.62 2.01
CA SER A 86 2.35 12.70 2.34
C SER A 86 1.93 11.23 2.29
N TYR A 87 0.63 10.95 2.50
CA TYR A 87 0.07 9.61 2.45
C TYR A 87 0.10 9.02 1.03
N GLU A 88 -0.49 9.73 0.06
CA GLU A 88 -0.45 9.31 -1.35
C GLU A 88 0.98 9.27 -1.90
N LEU A 89 1.82 10.22 -1.47
CA LEU A 89 3.24 10.25 -1.87
C LEU A 89 3.98 8.99 -1.39
N GLN A 90 3.77 8.56 -0.14
CA GLN A 90 4.38 7.34 0.39
C GLN A 90 3.99 6.11 -0.43
N PHE A 91 2.72 6.04 -0.84
CA PHE A 91 2.20 4.95 -1.66
C PHE A 91 2.81 4.97 -3.06
N ALA A 92 2.92 6.16 -3.63
CA ALA A 92 3.54 6.32 -4.94
C ALA A 92 5.02 5.91 -4.93
N LYS A 93 5.77 6.24 -3.86
CA LYS A 93 7.13 5.76 -3.64
C LYS A 93 7.20 4.24 -3.49
N ALA A 94 6.23 3.62 -2.81
CA ALA A 94 6.17 2.15 -2.67
C ALA A 94 6.04 1.46 -4.04
N GLY A 95 5.22 2.02 -4.93
CA GLY A 95 5.12 1.55 -6.31
C GLY A 95 6.40 1.68 -7.10
N LEU A 96 7.08 2.82 -6.99
CA LEU A 96 8.38 3.04 -7.64
C LEU A 96 9.44 2.06 -7.11
N HIS A 97 9.46 1.83 -5.80
CA HIS A 97 10.33 0.86 -5.15
C HIS A 97 10.11 -0.56 -5.67
N CYS A 98 8.84 -0.98 -5.80
CA CYS A 98 8.48 -2.26 -6.39
C CYS A 98 9.03 -2.41 -7.81
N TYR A 99 8.82 -1.41 -8.66
CA TYR A 99 9.33 -1.41 -10.03
C TYR A 99 10.86 -1.49 -10.10
N ASN A 100 11.55 -0.71 -9.27
CA ASN A 100 13.01 -0.68 -9.22
C ASN A 100 13.60 -2.04 -8.81
N ILE A 101 13.02 -2.70 -7.79
CA ILE A 101 13.41 -4.06 -7.40
C ILE A 101 13.17 -5.04 -8.54
N GLU A 102 11.96 -5.08 -9.10
CA GLU A 102 11.57 -6.10 -10.09
C GLU A 102 12.39 -5.96 -11.38
N LYS A 103 12.64 -4.73 -11.83
CA LYS A 103 13.35 -4.46 -13.09
C LYS A 103 14.85 -4.26 -12.93
N GLY A 104 15.38 -4.30 -11.70
CA GLY A 104 16.78 -3.99 -11.43
C GLY A 104 17.16 -2.56 -11.84
N LYS A 105 16.24 -1.62 -11.64
CA LYS A 105 16.37 -0.20 -12.01
C LYS A 105 16.62 0.67 -10.77
N LYS A 106 17.03 1.92 -11.00
CA LYS A 106 17.23 2.95 -9.97
C LYS A 106 16.56 4.25 -10.39
N LEU A 107 15.31 4.17 -10.83
CA LEU A 107 14.54 5.36 -11.20
C LEU A 107 14.32 6.22 -9.95
N GLU A 108 14.54 7.53 -10.10
CA GLU A 108 14.41 8.51 -9.03
C GLU A 108 13.07 9.24 -9.13
N PHE A 109 12.43 9.48 -7.98
CA PHE A 109 11.20 10.26 -7.93
C PHE A 109 11.49 11.73 -8.27
N LYS A 110 10.68 12.31 -9.17
CA LYS A 110 10.77 13.74 -9.52
C LYS A 110 9.57 14.54 -9.02
N SER A 111 8.36 14.12 -9.36
CA SER A 111 7.14 14.84 -8.95
C SER A 111 5.89 13.94 -9.00
N VAL A 112 4.87 14.31 -8.21
CA VAL A 112 3.51 13.76 -8.35
C VAL A 112 2.75 14.60 -9.37
N VAL A 113 2.26 13.97 -10.44
CA VAL A 113 1.47 14.63 -11.48
C VAL A 113 0.00 14.70 -11.07
N LYS A 114 -0.55 13.56 -10.64
CA LYS A 114 -1.93 13.43 -10.18
C LYS A 114 -2.17 12.14 -9.41
N VAL A 115 -3.25 12.13 -8.64
CA VAL A 115 -3.72 10.94 -7.93
C VAL A 115 -5.23 10.81 -8.15
N ASN A 116 -5.66 9.58 -8.41
CA ASN A 116 -7.05 9.19 -8.22
C ASN A 116 -7.13 8.21 -7.06
N ALA A 117 -8.24 8.20 -6.34
CA ALA A 117 -8.47 7.30 -5.23
C ALA A 117 -9.81 6.59 -5.37
N GLU A 118 -9.89 5.41 -4.79
CA GLU A 118 -11.11 4.64 -4.63
C GLU A 118 -11.17 4.15 -3.19
N ILE A 119 -12.30 4.43 -2.54
CA ILE A 119 -12.56 4.03 -1.16
C ILE A 119 -13.77 3.10 -1.17
N ALA A 120 -13.54 1.86 -0.73
CA ALA A 120 -14.57 0.90 -0.41
C ALA A 120 -14.20 0.17 0.90
N HIS A 121 -13.81 -1.09 0.82
CA HIS A 121 -13.29 -1.86 1.96
C HIS A 121 -11.80 -1.64 2.23
N MET A 122 -11.09 -1.12 1.23
CA MET A 122 -9.69 -0.76 1.27
C MET A 122 -9.52 0.61 0.61
N TYR A 123 -8.36 1.24 0.81
CA TYR A 123 -8.00 2.48 0.13
C TYR A 123 -7.10 2.16 -1.07
N ASN A 124 -7.56 2.43 -2.29
CA ASN A 124 -6.75 2.29 -3.49
C ASN A 124 -6.27 3.67 -3.95
N CYS A 125 -4.96 3.80 -4.13
CA CYS A 125 -4.29 4.99 -4.65
C CYS A 125 -3.75 4.72 -6.06
N TYR A 126 -4.26 5.44 -7.05
CA TYR A 126 -3.83 5.41 -8.44
C TYR A 126 -2.98 6.67 -8.72
N ALA A 127 -1.67 6.58 -8.48
CA ALA A 127 -0.76 7.71 -8.63
C ALA A 127 -0.11 7.72 -10.02
N THR A 128 -0.02 8.91 -10.62
CA THR A 128 0.82 9.18 -11.80
C THR A 128 1.96 10.12 -11.38
N LEU A 129 3.19 9.71 -11.66
CA LEU A 129 4.42 10.40 -11.26
C LEU A 129 5.26 10.77 -12.48
N GLU A 130 6.14 11.75 -12.31
CA GLU A 130 7.35 11.86 -13.11
C GLU A 130 8.51 11.19 -12.36
N VAL A 131 9.30 10.40 -13.08
CA VAL A 131 10.52 9.77 -12.58
C VAL A 131 11.68 10.02 -13.54
N ILE A 132 12.90 10.03 -13.02
CA ILE A 132 14.12 10.23 -13.80
C ILE A 132 14.90 8.91 -13.85
N ASP A 133 15.38 8.49 -15.02
CA ASP A 133 16.41 7.45 -15.10
C ASP A 133 17.78 8.13 -14.97
N PRO A 134 18.53 7.91 -13.86
CA PRO A 134 19.81 8.60 -13.64
C PRO A 134 20.90 8.14 -14.62
N VAL A 135 20.65 7.09 -15.43
CA VAL A 135 21.61 6.63 -16.45
C VAL A 135 21.71 7.60 -17.63
N ASP A 136 20.59 8.22 -18.02
CA ASP A 136 20.51 9.08 -19.20
C ASP A 136 19.78 10.42 -18.97
N ASP A 137 19.39 10.72 -17.72
CA ASP A 137 18.66 11.92 -17.30
C ASP A 137 17.31 12.08 -18.01
N THR A 138 16.72 10.97 -18.48
CA THR A 138 15.42 10.99 -19.15
C THR A 138 14.28 10.98 -18.14
N VAL A 139 13.27 11.80 -18.42
CA VAL A 139 12.04 11.86 -17.61
C VAL A 139 11.02 10.92 -18.21
N HIS A 140 10.47 10.04 -17.38
CA HIS A 140 9.37 9.15 -17.73
C HIS A 140 8.13 9.43 -16.89
N THR A 141 6.96 9.22 -17.50
CA THR A 141 5.71 9.13 -16.75
C THR A 141 5.59 7.73 -16.16
N PHE A 142 5.43 7.64 -14.85
CA PHE A 142 5.24 6.39 -14.12
C PHE A 142 3.84 6.33 -13.54
N GLN A 143 3.24 5.14 -13.50
CA GLN A 143 1.89 4.89 -12.99
C GLN A 143 1.95 3.76 -11.97
N THR A 144 1.33 3.99 -10.81
CA THR A 144 1.22 2.96 -9.78
C THR A 144 -0.13 2.88 -9.10
N LEU A 145 -0.64 1.65 -8.95
CA LEU A 145 -1.80 1.32 -8.11
C LEU A 145 -1.29 0.66 -6.84
N VAL A 146 -1.61 1.28 -5.71
CA VAL A 146 -1.21 0.83 -4.39
C VAL A 146 -2.42 0.82 -3.46
N THR A 147 -2.60 -0.27 -2.71
CA THR A 147 -3.70 -0.48 -1.79
C THR A 147 -3.21 -0.38 -0.34
N ASP A 148 -3.90 0.40 0.50
CA ASP A 148 -3.86 0.24 1.96
C ASP A 148 -4.85 -0.86 2.33
N SER A 149 -4.32 -1.99 2.79
CA SER A 149 -5.14 -3.15 3.14
C SER A 149 -5.54 -3.11 4.61
N VAL A 150 -6.50 -3.99 4.96
CA VAL A 150 -6.91 -4.17 6.34
C VAL A 150 -5.72 -4.61 7.18
N LYS A 151 -5.54 -3.95 8.34
CA LYS A 151 -4.42 -4.22 9.24
C LYS A 151 -4.50 -5.66 9.77
N ARG A 152 -3.42 -6.43 9.57
CA ARG A 152 -3.22 -7.71 10.26
C ARG A 152 -2.84 -7.47 11.72
N LYS A 153 -3.07 -8.46 12.57
CA LYS A 153 -2.68 -8.38 13.99
C LYS A 153 -1.20 -8.01 14.11
N LYS A 154 -0.92 -7.00 14.94
CA LYS A 154 0.38 -6.33 15.17
C LYS A 154 0.94 -5.45 14.03
N ALA A 155 0.45 -5.52 12.79
CA ALA A 155 0.87 -4.59 11.74
C ALA A 155 0.14 -3.24 11.90
N SER A 156 0.86 -2.12 11.82
CA SER A 156 0.28 -0.78 11.86
C SER A 156 -0.12 -0.28 10.47
N LEU A 157 0.49 -0.84 9.42
CA LEU A 157 0.33 -0.48 8.01
C LEU A 157 0.54 -1.71 7.12
N VAL A 158 -0.29 -1.87 6.08
CA VAL A 158 -0.15 -2.95 5.07
C VAL A 158 -0.30 -2.33 3.68
N ILE A 159 0.82 -2.13 2.99
CA ILE A 159 0.85 -1.57 1.64
C ILE A 159 0.97 -2.70 0.62
N ILE A 160 0.07 -2.75 -0.36
CA ILE A 160 0.13 -3.72 -1.46
C ILE A 160 0.24 -2.97 -2.78
N THR A 161 1.32 -3.21 -3.51
CA THR A 161 1.48 -2.74 -4.88
C THR A 161 0.79 -3.71 -5.85
N LYS A 162 0.10 -3.18 -6.86
CA LYS A 162 -0.70 -3.97 -7.82
C LYS A 162 -0.35 -3.66 -9.28
N ILE A 163 -0.12 -2.38 -9.58
CA ILE A 163 0.35 -1.93 -10.89
C ILE A 163 1.55 -1.05 -10.61
N CYS A 164 2.70 -1.33 -11.24
CA CYS A 164 3.89 -0.48 -11.16
C CYS A 164 4.54 -0.46 -12.54
N ARG A 165 4.43 0.64 -13.28
CA ARG A 165 4.91 0.69 -14.67
C ARG A 165 5.25 2.09 -15.15
N ILE A 166 6.16 2.16 -16.12
CA ILE A 166 6.24 3.33 -17.01
C ILE A 166 4.97 3.36 -17.86
N LYS A 167 4.35 4.53 -17.99
CA LYS A 167 3.08 4.72 -18.70
C LYS A 167 3.21 4.15 -20.13
N PRO A 168 2.38 3.16 -20.50
CA PRO A 168 2.48 2.55 -21.81
C PRO A 168 2.02 3.52 -22.90
N GLN A 169 2.56 3.38 -24.11
CA GLN A 169 2.12 4.16 -25.27
C GLN A 169 0.69 3.78 -25.70
N VAL A 170 0.33 2.50 -25.55
CA VAL A 170 -1.02 2.00 -25.81
C VAL A 170 -1.73 1.78 -24.46
N PRO A 171 -2.88 2.42 -24.21
CA PRO A 171 -3.65 2.21 -22.99
C PRO A 171 -4.13 0.76 -22.85
N GLY A 172 -4.22 0.27 -21.62
CA GLY A 172 -4.65 -1.08 -21.31
C GLY A 172 -3.99 -1.64 -20.04
N ILE A 173 -4.57 -2.71 -19.51
CA ILE A 173 -4.07 -3.39 -18.29
C ILE A 173 -2.71 -4.06 -18.54
N GLY A 174 -2.42 -4.50 -19.78
CA GLY A 174 -1.25 -5.33 -20.05
C GLY A 174 -1.34 -6.67 -19.31
N ASP A 175 -0.20 -7.23 -18.88
CA ASP A 175 -0.14 -8.43 -18.03
C ASP A 175 -0.34 -8.12 -16.53
N ALA A 176 -0.67 -6.87 -16.18
CA ALA A 176 -0.86 -6.48 -14.79
C ALA A 176 -2.15 -7.10 -14.25
N THR A 177 -2.06 -7.81 -13.14
CA THR A 177 -3.21 -8.27 -12.38
C THR A 177 -3.41 -7.33 -11.21
N THR A 178 -4.63 -7.10 -10.76
CA THR A 178 -4.89 -6.24 -9.58
C THR A 178 -5.16 -7.06 -8.32
N PHE A 179 -5.06 -8.39 -8.43
CA PHE A 179 -5.46 -9.33 -7.39
C PHE A 179 -4.25 -9.88 -6.68
N TRP A 180 -4.12 -9.57 -5.39
CA TRP A 180 -3.13 -10.19 -4.54
C TRP A 180 -3.43 -11.68 -4.33
N ASP A 181 -2.44 -12.53 -4.60
CA ASP A 181 -2.54 -13.97 -4.40
C ASP A 181 -1.90 -14.38 -3.06
N TYR A 182 -2.71 -14.36 -2.00
CA TYR A 182 -2.22 -14.64 -0.66
C TYR A 182 -1.73 -16.09 -0.51
N ASP A 183 -2.31 -17.03 -1.26
CA ASP A 183 -1.94 -18.44 -1.19
C ASP A 183 -0.56 -18.71 -1.79
N ALA A 184 -0.11 -17.87 -2.74
CA ALA A 184 1.22 -17.94 -3.34
C ALA A 184 2.35 -17.52 -2.39
N VAL A 185 2.05 -16.80 -1.31
CA VAL A 185 3.06 -16.42 -0.29
C VAL A 185 3.45 -17.65 0.52
N ASP A 186 4.73 -17.78 0.89
CA ASP A 186 5.19 -18.88 1.74
C ASP A 186 4.65 -18.74 3.17
N GLU A 187 4.20 -19.85 3.77
CA GLU A 187 3.68 -19.89 5.15
C GLU A 187 4.61 -19.26 6.19
N PHE A 188 5.93 -19.32 5.97
CA PHE A 188 6.91 -18.68 6.87
C PHE A 188 6.69 -17.16 7.02
N TYR A 189 6.20 -16.50 5.96
CA TYR A 189 5.97 -15.05 5.95
C TYR A 189 4.49 -14.69 6.16
N LYS A 190 3.65 -15.65 6.54
CA LYS A 190 2.23 -15.42 6.85
C LYS A 190 2.00 -15.20 8.35
N GLY A 191 0.82 -14.69 8.69
CA GLY A 191 0.37 -14.48 10.07
C GLY A 191 0.88 -13.17 10.69
N ASP A 192 0.82 -13.10 12.02
CA ASP A 192 1.13 -11.89 12.79
C ASP A 192 2.55 -11.38 12.53
N MET A 193 2.73 -10.06 12.57
CA MET A 193 4.08 -9.46 12.53
C MET A 193 4.94 -10.00 13.68
N PRO A 194 6.23 -10.31 13.44
CA PRO A 194 7.08 -10.87 14.47
C PRO A 194 7.38 -9.82 15.54
N ASP A 195 7.79 -10.28 16.71
CA ASP A 195 8.30 -9.39 17.75
C ASP A 195 9.77 -9.06 17.50
N TRP A 196 10.27 -7.99 18.13
CA TRP A 196 11.69 -7.64 18.03
C TRP A 196 12.56 -8.79 18.57
N PRO A 197 13.67 -9.15 17.89
CA PRO A 197 14.49 -10.28 18.30
C PRO A 197 15.13 -10.02 19.67
N THR A 198 15.13 -11.06 20.51
CA THR A 198 15.95 -11.09 21.73
C THR A 198 17.43 -11.19 21.36
N ASN A 199 18.35 -10.89 22.29
CA ASN A 199 19.79 -10.94 22.00
C ASN A 199 20.22 -12.29 21.40
N ASP A 200 19.82 -13.41 22.02
CA ASP A 200 20.15 -14.75 21.53
C ASP A 200 19.52 -15.06 20.15
N GLY A 201 18.35 -14.49 19.87
CA GLY A 201 17.67 -14.63 18.57
C GLY A 201 18.27 -13.75 17.49
N ALA A 202 18.81 -12.59 17.84
CA ALA A 202 19.44 -11.66 16.92
C ALA A 202 20.73 -12.23 16.30
N ASP A 203 21.45 -13.07 17.04
CA ASP A 203 22.67 -13.75 16.57
C ASP A 203 22.40 -14.77 15.44
N LEU A 204 21.13 -15.18 15.27
CA LEU A 204 20.70 -16.06 14.17
C LEU A 204 20.26 -15.28 12.92
N LEU A 205 20.16 -13.95 13.02
CA LEU A 205 19.75 -13.08 11.92
C LEU A 205 20.96 -12.52 11.18
N TYR A 206 20.74 -12.13 9.92
CA TYR A 206 21.78 -11.47 9.15
C TYR A 206 21.89 -10.00 9.51
N GLU A 207 23.01 -9.60 10.12
CA GLU A 207 23.32 -8.18 10.34
C GLU A 207 23.93 -7.56 9.08
N VAL A 208 23.23 -6.58 8.51
CA VAL A 208 23.67 -5.86 7.31
C VAL A 208 24.86 -4.98 7.67
N LYS A 209 25.95 -5.09 6.90
CA LYS A 209 27.17 -4.32 7.12
C LYS A 209 27.02 -2.89 6.60
N ASP A 210 27.79 -1.96 7.16
CA ASP A 210 27.79 -0.55 6.71
C ASP A 210 28.08 -0.39 5.21
N SER A 211 28.93 -1.23 4.63
CA SER A 211 29.19 -1.22 3.18
C SER A 211 27.94 -1.60 2.38
N GLU A 212 27.19 -2.59 2.84
CA GLU A 212 25.98 -3.05 2.18
C GLU A 212 24.83 -2.06 2.36
N LEU A 213 24.75 -1.37 3.51
CA LEU A 213 23.81 -0.27 3.71
C LEU A 213 24.02 0.85 2.69
N ARG A 214 25.28 1.18 2.35
CA ARG A 214 25.61 2.16 1.30
C ARG A 214 25.23 1.67 -0.09
N ASP A 215 25.45 0.39 -0.38
CA ASP A 215 25.12 -0.18 -1.70
C ASP A 215 23.60 -0.41 -1.88
N ASN A 216 22.86 -0.50 -0.78
CA ASN A 216 21.42 -0.78 -0.71
C ASN A 216 20.67 0.38 -0.05
N GLU A 217 20.79 1.58 -0.61
CA GLU A 217 20.11 2.80 -0.12
C GLU A 217 18.59 2.64 -0.01
N TRP A 218 18.00 1.70 -0.77
CA TRP A 218 16.60 1.34 -0.69
C TRP A 218 16.19 0.79 0.69
N LEU A 219 17.11 0.30 1.52
CA LEU A 219 16.82 -0.07 2.90
C LEU A 219 16.32 1.13 3.71
N SER A 220 16.79 2.34 3.40
CA SER A 220 16.25 3.56 4.02
C SER A 220 14.75 3.71 3.75
N PHE A 221 14.25 3.30 2.58
CA PHE A 221 12.83 3.33 2.28
C PHE A 221 12.02 2.43 3.23
N TYR A 222 12.58 1.32 3.74
CA TYR A 222 11.87 0.47 4.71
C TYR A 222 11.82 1.10 6.10
N ALA A 223 12.86 1.81 6.53
CA ALA A 223 12.76 2.62 7.74
C ALA A 223 11.76 3.77 7.58
N GLU A 224 11.68 4.38 6.39
CA GLU A 224 10.66 5.39 6.06
C GLU A 224 9.24 4.80 6.18
N VAL A 225 8.98 3.64 5.55
CA VAL A 225 7.69 2.93 5.65
C VAL A 225 7.35 2.55 7.09
N ALA A 226 8.33 2.06 7.86
CA ALA A 226 8.14 1.75 9.28
C ALA A 226 7.77 3.01 10.07
N LEU A 227 8.52 4.10 9.94
CA LEU A 227 8.21 5.36 10.63
C LEU A 227 6.85 5.94 10.20
N PHE A 228 6.52 5.82 8.91
CA PHE A 228 5.23 6.23 8.37
C PHE A 228 4.08 5.40 8.97
N SER A 229 4.28 4.11 9.25
CA SER A 229 3.26 3.25 9.88
C SER A 229 2.83 3.73 11.27
N GLU A 230 3.70 4.46 11.98
CA GLU A 230 3.41 5.03 13.30
C GLU A 230 2.85 6.46 13.20
N ARG A 231 3.39 7.28 12.29
CA ARG A 231 3.07 8.71 12.23
C ARG A 231 1.94 9.07 11.27
N GLN A 232 1.81 8.32 10.18
CA GLN A 232 0.89 8.59 9.06
C GLN A 232 0.99 10.02 8.49
N CYS A 233 2.18 10.62 8.57
CA CYS A 233 2.47 11.95 8.07
C CYS A 233 3.93 12.03 7.58
N ASP A 234 4.40 13.22 7.22
CA ASP A 234 5.76 13.42 6.72
C ASP A 234 6.81 12.80 7.64
N THR A 235 7.68 11.99 7.02
CA THR A 235 8.76 11.29 7.69
C THR A 235 9.98 12.21 7.77
N PRO A 236 10.37 12.67 8.97
CA PRO A 236 11.57 13.48 9.12
C PRO A 236 12.82 12.66 8.75
N PRO A 237 13.92 13.32 8.35
CA PRO A 237 15.19 12.64 8.12
C PRO A 237 15.63 11.84 9.34
N PHE A 238 16.21 10.67 9.11
CA PHE A 238 16.73 9.78 10.15
C PHE A 238 18.11 9.24 9.77
N GLU A 239 18.81 8.75 10.78
CA GLU A 239 20.08 8.04 10.64
C GLU A 239 19.85 6.55 10.92
N MET A 240 20.15 5.71 9.94
CA MET A 240 20.09 4.25 10.11
C MET A 240 21.19 3.81 11.06
N LYS A 241 20.85 2.96 12.05
CA LYS A 241 21.83 2.42 13.01
C LYS A 241 22.12 0.95 12.78
N LYS A 242 21.08 0.13 12.71
CA LYS A 242 21.22 -1.32 12.60
C LYS A 242 20.09 -1.90 11.76
N VAL A 243 20.43 -2.85 10.90
CA VAL A 243 19.45 -3.63 10.14
C VAL A 243 19.79 -5.11 10.29
N LEU A 244 18.82 -5.87 10.81
CA LEU A 244 18.85 -7.32 10.82
C LEU A 244 17.85 -7.84 9.78
N VAL A 245 18.21 -8.90 9.07
CA VAL A 245 17.38 -9.52 8.04
C VAL A 245 17.14 -10.98 8.36
N GLU A 246 15.88 -11.38 8.27
CA GLU A 246 15.43 -12.75 8.41
C GLU A 246 14.82 -13.23 7.10
N THR A 247 15.28 -14.39 6.64
CA THR A 247 14.79 -15.07 5.45
C THR A 247 14.71 -16.56 5.70
N LYS A 248 13.71 -17.23 5.12
CA LYS A 248 13.57 -18.69 5.14
C LYS A 248 14.80 -19.40 4.56
N GLU A 249 15.44 -18.82 3.56
CA GLU A 249 16.59 -19.37 2.85
C GLU A 249 17.91 -19.26 3.65
N GLY A 250 17.90 -18.61 4.82
CA GLY A 250 19.03 -18.48 5.75
C GLY A 250 20.10 -17.45 5.36
N VAL A 251 21.36 -17.79 5.66
CA VAL A 251 22.64 -17.03 5.59
C VAL A 251 22.99 -16.25 4.30
N GLN A 252 22.42 -16.63 3.15
CA GLN A 252 23.01 -16.30 1.85
C GLN A 252 22.03 -15.51 0.97
N ASN A 253 22.48 -14.36 0.46
CA ASN A 253 21.73 -13.48 -0.47
C ASN A 253 20.42 -12.88 0.08
N GLN A 254 20.31 -12.61 1.38
CA GLN A 254 19.06 -12.15 2.01
C GLN A 254 18.52 -10.85 1.41
N LEU A 255 19.40 -9.89 1.11
CA LEU A 255 19.01 -8.60 0.52
C LEU A 255 18.42 -8.73 -0.89
N LYS A 256 18.69 -9.85 -1.58
CA LYS A 256 18.13 -10.17 -2.89
C LYS A 256 16.89 -11.06 -2.81
N SER A 257 16.53 -11.55 -1.63
CA SER A 257 15.37 -12.43 -1.48
C SER A 257 14.09 -11.68 -1.83
N SER A 258 13.16 -12.35 -2.52
CA SER A 258 11.84 -11.81 -2.84
C SER A 258 11.00 -11.62 -1.57
N ASN A 259 11.24 -12.43 -0.55
CA ASN A 259 10.53 -12.38 0.73
C ASN A 259 11.55 -12.24 1.87
N ALA A 260 11.33 -11.32 2.80
CA ALA A 260 12.23 -11.11 3.92
C ALA A 260 11.54 -10.30 5.04
N VAL A 261 11.99 -10.48 6.27
CA VAL A 261 11.66 -9.60 7.39
C VAL A 261 12.90 -8.76 7.74
N PHE A 262 12.69 -7.46 7.87
CA PHE A 262 13.71 -6.47 8.19
C PHE A 262 13.42 -5.89 9.57
N TYR A 263 14.38 -6.02 10.48
CA TYR A 263 14.34 -5.40 11.81
C TYR A 263 15.33 -4.24 11.81
N MET A 264 14.84 -3.04 12.07
CA MET A 264 15.57 -1.81 11.80
C MET A 264 15.57 -0.94 13.04
N SER A 265 16.74 -0.42 13.42
CA SER A 265 16.85 0.66 14.39
C SER A 265 17.43 1.90 13.71
N PHE A 266 16.83 3.04 14.01
CA PHE A 266 17.18 4.32 13.40
C PHE A 266 16.86 5.45 14.36
N LYS A 267 17.54 6.59 14.18
CA LYS A 267 17.35 7.79 15.01
C LYS A 267 16.79 8.91 14.17
N VAL A 268 15.62 9.42 14.57
CA VAL A 268 15.05 10.61 13.93
C VAL A 268 15.92 11.82 14.26
N ARG A 269 16.25 12.63 13.25
CA ARG A 269 17.09 13.82 13.46
C ARG A 269 16.40 14.80 14.41
N GLY A 270 17.04 15.07 15.55
CA GLY A 270 16.46 15.91 16.60
C GLY A 270 15.28 15.27 17.34
N GLY A 271 15.04 13.98 17.13
CA GLY A 271 13.94 13.21 17.71
C GLY A 271 14.41 11.95 18.44
N PRO A 272 13.47 11.05 18.75
CA PRO A 272 13.74 9.84 19.50
C PRO A 272 14.43 8.77 18.66
N GLU A 273 14.90 7.73 19.35
CA GLU A 273 15.28 6.48 18.69
C GLU A 273 14.02 5.69 18.35
N CYS A 274 14.08 4.96 17.26
CA CYS A 274 12.94 4.20 16.74
C CYS A 274 13.41 2.81 16.37
N ARG A 275 12.51 1.85 16.58
CA ARG A 275 12.64 0.49 16.08
C ARG A 275 11.46 0.20 15.18
N GLY A 276 11.76 -0.38 14.03
CA GLY A 276 10.78 -0.74 13.01
C GLY A 276 10.96 -2.17 12.55
N ILE A 277 9.85 -2.83 12.24
CA ILE A 277 9.85 -4.11 11.54
C ILE A 277 9.08 -3.93 10.23
N VAL A 278 9.70 -4.35 9.13
CA VAL A 278 9.06 -4.42 7.82
C VAL A 278 9.15 -5.85 7.30
N ARG A 279 8.01 -6.46 7.02
CA ARG A 279 7.94 -7.74 6.30
C ARG A 279 7.60 -7.45 4.85
N LYS A 280 8.49 -7.87 3.95
CA LYS A 280 8.31 -7.81 2.51
C LYS A 280 7.90 -9.18 2.00
N THR A 281 6.81 -9.25 1.24
CA THR A 281 6.39 -10.47 0.54
C THR A 281 6.03 -10.17 -0.91
N SER A 282 6.15 -11.18 -1.76
CA SER A 282 5.70 -11.18 -3.15
C SER A 282 4.89 -12.45 -3.40
N ASP A 283 3.82 -12.31 -4.19
CA ASP A 283 3.01 -13.42 -4.69
C ASP A 283 3.50 -13.94 -6.06
N GLY A 284 4.66 -13.44 -6.52
CA GLY A 284 5.29 -13.81 -7.80
C GLY A 284 4.72 -13.08 -9.02
N ARG A 285 3.71 -12.22 -8.87
CA ARG A 285 3.13 -11.44 -9.98
C ARG A 285 3.93 -10.14 -10.20
N THR A 286 4.00 -9.68 -11.44
CA THR A 286 4.66 -8.41 -11.78
C THR A 286 3.90 -7.23 -11.16
N GLY A 287 4.65 -6.30 -10.56
CA GLY A 287 4.12 -5.15 -9.85
C GLY A 287 3.55 -5.45 -8.47
N HIS A 288 3.74 -6.69 -7.96
CA HIS A 288 3.17 -7.15 -6.70
C HIS A 288 4.24 -7.37 -5.62
N ILE A 289 4.25 -6.43 -4.68
CA ILE A 289 4.92 -6.54 -3.38
C ILE A 289 3.96 -6.05 -2.30
N CYS A 290 3.91 -6.80 -1.20
CA CYS A 290 3.26 -6.41 0.04
C CYS A 290 4.33 -6.03 1.08
N LEU A 291 4.15 -4.87 1.71
CA LEU A 291 4.93 -4.38 2.84
C LEU A 291 4.03 -4.27 4.07
N GLU A 292 4.24 -5.16 5.03
CA GLU A 292 3.64 -5.05 6.35
C GLU A 292 4.63 -4.34 7.28
N ALA A 293 4.18 -3.29 7.96
CA ALA A 293 5.07 -2.46 8.76
C ALA A 293 4.50 -2.15 10.14
N ARG A 294 5.41 -2.08 11.11
CA ARG A 294 5.16 -1.61 12.47
C ARG A 294 6.39 -0.85 12.95
N CYS A 295 6.17 0.22 13.70
CA CYS A 295 7.23 0.96 14.37
C CYS A 295 6.83 1.24 15.81
N TRP A 296 7.81 1.47 16.67
CA TRP A 296 7.61 2.04 17.99
C TRP A 296 8.75 3.01 18.30
N ILE A 297 8.40 4.02 19.10
CA ILE A 297 9.31 5.07 19.56
C ILE A 297 9.87 4.63 20.91
N ASP A 298 11.20 4.61 21.02
CA ASP A 298 11.92 4.31 22.26
C ASP A 298 12.13 5.56 23.12
#